data_AF-A0A1J1LMZ1-F1
#
_entry.id   AF-A0A1J1LMZ1-F1
#
_cell.length_a   1.000
_cell.length_b   1.000
_cell.length_c   1.000
_cell.angle_alpha   90.00
_cell.angle_beta   90.00
_cell.angle_gamma   90.00
#
_symmetry.space_group_name_H-M   'P 1'
#
loop_
_entity.id
_entity.type
_entity.pdbx_description
1 polymer ?
#
loop_
_entity_poly.entity_id
_entity_poly.type
_entity_poly.pdbx_seq_one_letter_code
_entity_poly.pdbx_strand_id
1 'polypeptide(L)'
;MYYGYRCYDEFGNPLGWLYTLKEDHQIVWTENQECLHWCKRWKTEQGAKKHHQYYNQLWQSLFLGGYLQVEPIPVPDEQPLTSPRQSQEKWDANNSDIIKESKAKYDSNNPIWSVRFKAEHQDILDWLNEERYDDETNQDLLIRKLRKLMKMENQGY
;
A
#
# COMPACT_ATOMS: atom_id res chain seq x y z
N MET A 1 19.24 7.06 2.88
CA MET A 1 18.93 8.26 3.68
C MET A 1 17.46 8.25 4.09
N TYR A 2 17.18 8.44 5.37
CA TYR A 2 15.83 8.51 5.94
C TYR A 2 15.65 9.79 6.74
N TYR A 3 14.42 10.26 6.87
CA TYR A 3 14.02 11.41 7.69
C TYR A 3 13.16 10.93 8.85
N GLY A 4 13.31 11.54 10.01
CA GLY A 4 12.52 11.24 11.20
C GLY A 4 12.24 12.49 12.01
N TYR A 5 11.62 12.30 13.17
CA TYR A 5 11.36 13.40 14.10
C TYR A 5 12.42 13.43 15.19
N ARG A 6 13.25 14.47 15.18
CA ARG A 6 14.17 14.83 16.25
C ARG A 6 13.37 15.50 17.36
N CYS A 7 13.52 15.02 18.58
CA CYS A 7 12.86 15.55 19.77
C CYS A 7 13.72 16.64 20.41
N TYR A 8 13.09 17.75 20.77
CA TYR A 8 13.69 18.86 21.49
C TYR A 8 12.92 19.16 22.78
N ASP A 9 13.65 19.58 23.80
CA ASP A 9 13.06 20.15 25.02
C ASP A 9 12.64 21.62 24.82
N GLU A 10 12.11 22.24 25.87
CA GLU A 10 11.67 23.64 25.85
C GLU A 10 12.80 24.67 25.68
N PHE A 11 14.04 24.26 25.96
CA PHE A 11 15.24 25.08 25.83
C PHE A 11 15.92 24.89 24.46
N GLY A 12 15.38 24.01 23.61
CA GLY A 12 15.95 23.68 22.32
C GLY A 12 17.14 22.70 22.40
N ASN A 13 17.32 22.00 23.52
CA ASN A 13 18.29 20.92 23.59
C ASN A 13 17.74 19.67 22.91
N PRO A 14 18.54 18.99 22.08
CA PRO A 14 18.12 17.76 21.43
C PRO A 14 18.08 16.61 22.44
N LEU A 15 16.98 15.86 22.47
CA LEU A 15 16.77 14.72 23.36
C LEU A 15 16.91 13.36 22.69
N GLY A 16 16.75 13.28 21.36
CA GLY A 16 16.78 12.00 20.64
C GLY A 16 15.79 11.93 19.49
N TRP A 17 15.41 10.71 19.11
CA TRP A 17 14.53 10.43 17.97
C TRP A 17 13.22 9.77 18.41
N LEU A 18 12.10 10.23 17.84
CA LEU A 18 10.76 9.78 18.22
C LEU A 18 10.45 8.35 17.72
N TYR A 19 9.89 7.53 18.60
CA TYR A 19 9.22 6.27 18.26
C TYR A 19 7.90 6.12 19.04
N THR A 20 7.06 5.18 18.63
CA THR A 20 5.79 4.87 19.29
C THR A 20 5.76 3.42 19.73
N LEU A 21 5.36 3.15 20.97
CA LEU A 21 5.12 1.79 21.44
C LEU A 21 3.77 1.27 20.89
N LYS A 22 3.75 0.00 20.47
CA LYS A 22 2.60 -0.61 19.76
C LYS A 22 1.33 -0.72 20.62
N GLU A 23 1.46 -0.85 21.93
CA GLU A 23 0.36 -1.23 22.81
C GLU A 23 -0.47 -0.02 23.30
N ASP A 24 0.16 1.14 23.50
CA ASP A 24 -0.51 2.29 24.14
C ASP A 24 -0.49 3.59 23.33
N HIS A 25 -0.02 3.57 22.07
CA HIS A 25 0.24 4.78 21.28
C HIS A 25 1.14 5.82 21.99
N GLN A 26 1.83 5.40 23.05
CA GLN A 26 2.75 6.26 23.80
C GLN A 26 3.93 6.65 22.90
N ILE A 27 4.20 7.95 22.87
CA ILE A 27 5.37 8.51 22.20
C ILE A 27 6.55 8.51 23.17
N VAL A 28 7.67 8.00 22.70
CA VAL A 28 8.93 7.90 23.46
C VAL A 28 10.06 8.33 22.53
N TRP A 29 11.25 8.61 23.07
CA TRP A 29 12.43 8.96 22.29
C TRP A 29 13.64 8.12 22.69
N THR A 30 14.60 8.02 21.79
CA THR A 30 15.87 7.33 22.04
C THR A 30 17.04 8.08 21.40
N GLU A 31 18.17 8.07 22.09
CA GLU A 31 19.47 8.51 21.54
C GLU A 31 20.31 7.32 21.07
N ASN A 32 19.91 6.09 21.43
CA ASN A 32 20.66 4.89 21.09
C ASN A 32 20.59 4.64 19.57
N GLN A 33 21.76 4.67 18.92
CA GLN A 33 21.91 4.45 17.49
C GLN A 33 21.39 3.06 17.05
N GLU A 34 21.55 2.04 17.89
CA GLU A 34 21.06 0.69 17.61
C GLU A 34 19.53 0.62 17.57
N CYS A 35 18.84 1.53 18.27
CA CYS A 35 17.39 1.59 18.35
C CYS A 35 16.74 2.50 17.30
N LEU A 36 17.52 3.13 16.41
CA LEU A 36 16.96 4.05 15.40
C LEU A 36 16.02 3.38 14.40
N HIS A 37 16.14 2.07 14.22
CA HIS A 37 15.25 1.29 13.36
C HIS A 37 13.80 1.22 13.87
N TRP A 38 13.57 1.45 15.17
CA TRP A 38 12.24 1.60 15.77
C TRP A 38 11.64 3.00 15.61
N CYS A 39 12.47 3.99 15.29
CA CYS A 39 12.03 5.37 15.16
C CYS A 39 11.12 5.57 13.95
N LYS A 40 10.23 6.56 14.10
CA LYS A 40 9.39 7.02 13.00
C LYS A 40 10.29 7.54 11.88
N ARG A 41 10.24 6.88 10.72
CA ARG A 41 11.13 7.15 9.60
C ARG A 41 10.41 7.15 8.26
N TRP A 42 10.83 8.05 7.39
CA TRP A 42 10.32 8.22 6.03
C TRP A 42 11.47 8.30 5.04
N LYS A 43 11.23 7.84 3.81
CA LYS A 43 12.22 7.95 2.73
C LYS A 43 12.40 9.39 2.24
N THR A 44 11.41 10.25 2.44
CA THR A 44 11.43 11.64 1.98
C THR A 44 11.02 12.58 3.11
N GLU A 45 11.59 13.78 3.09
CA GLU A 45 11.27 14.84 4.04
C GLU A 45 9.79 15.25 3.96
N GLN A 46 9.23 15.34 2.74
CA GLN A 46 7.81 15.61 2.54
C GLN A 46 6.90 14.55 3.17
N GLY A 47 7.31 13.28 3.11
CA GLY A 47 6.58 12.18 3.76
C GLY A 47 6.53 12.35 5.27
N ALA A 48 7.65 12.75 5.89
CA ALA A 48 7.70 13.06 7.31
C ALA A 48 6.87 14.30 7.66
N LYS A 49 6.89 15.35 6.83
CA LYS A 49 6.10 16.58 7.06
C LYS A 49 4.59 16.34 7.07
N LYS A 50 4.07 15.40 6.27
CA LYS A 50 2.63 15.10 6.17
C LYS A 50 1.96 14.81 7.52
N HIS A 51 2.66 14.15 8.44
CA HIS A 51 2.12 13.78 9.75
C HIS A 51 2.78 14.54 10.91
N HIS A 52 3.67 15.49 10.62
CA HIS A 52 4.48 16.17 11.63
C HIS A 52 3.62 16.90 12.67
N GLN A 53 2.60 17.65 12.21
CA GLN A 53 1.72 18.41 13.10
C GLN A 53 1.04 17.52 14.15
N TYR A 54 0.56 16.33 13.76
CA TYR A 54 -0.07 15.38 14.67
C TYR A 54 0.89 14.92 15.77
N TYR A 55 2.09 14.46 15.39
CA TYR A 55 3.07 14.00 16.36
C TYR A 55 3.63 15.14 17.22
N ASN A 56 3.78 16.34 16.65
CA ASN A 56 4.26 17.51 17.39
C ASN A 56 3.25 17.96 18.46
N GLN A 57 1.95 17.90 18.17
CA GLN A 57 0.91 18.18 19.15
C GLN A 57 0.91 17.16 20.29
N LEU A 58 1.08 15.87 19.99
CA LEU A 58 1.22 14.84 21.02
C LEU A 58 2.50 15.04 21.85
N TRP A 59 3.60 15.44 21.21
CA TRP A 59 4.84 15.74 21.92
C TRP A 59 4.66 16.90 22.89
N GLN A 60 4.08 18.01 22.42
CA GLN A 60 3.82 19.20 23.23
C GLN A 60 2.86 18.97 24.39
N SER A 61 1.92 18.02 24.27
CA SER A 61 1.01 17.69 25.37
C SER A 61 1.70 16.92 26.51
N LEU A 62 2.79 16.20 26.22
CA LEU A 62 3.56 15.45 27.20
C LEU A 62 4.80 16.21 27.69
N PHE A 63 5.42 16.99 26.82
CA PHE A 63 6.63 17.77 27.08
C PHE A 63 6.32 19.24 26.86
N LEU A 64 5.91 19.91 27.95
CA LEU A 64 5.56 21.33 27.91
C LEU A 64 6.72 22.13 27.30
N GLY A 65 6.44 22.90 26.26
CA GLY A 65 7.45 23.71 25.55
C GLY A 65 8.37 22.95 24.59
N GLY A 66 8.40 21.61 24.66
CA GLY A 66 9.17 20.78 23.72
C GLY A 66 8.58 20.80 22.30
N TYR A 67 9.40 20.43 21.31
CA TYR A 67 8.94 20.33 19.93
C TYR A 67 9.67 19.24 19.15
N LEU A 68 9.10 18.89 17.99
CA LEU A 68 9.68 17.97 17.04
C LEU A 68 10.18 18.72 15.81
N GLN A 69 11.33 18.31 15.28
CA GLN A 69 11.83 18.78 14.00
C GLN A 69 12.05 17.62 13.04
N VAL A 70 11.75 17.83 11.75
CA VAL A 70 12.05 16.83 10.72
C VAL A 70 13.52 16.94 10.37
N GLU A 71 14.27 15.86 10.60
CA GLU A 71 15.71 15.81 10.36
C GLU A 71 16.15 14.47 9.75
N PRO A 72 17.28 14.44 9.03
CA PRO A 72 17.83 13.20 8.52
C PRO A 72 18.32 12.31 9.66
N ILE A 73 17.84 11.07 9.72
CA ILE A 73 18.25 10.11 10.75
C ILE A 73 19.63 9.56 10.38
N PRO A 74 20.60 9.53 11.30
CA PRO A 74 21.92 8.93 11.10
C PRO A 74 21.84 7.40 11.23
N VAL A 75 20.98 6.75 10.43
CA VAL A 75 20.96 5.29 10.36
C VAL A 75 22.12 4.85 9.47
N PRO A 76 22.95 3.88 9.89
CA PRO A 76 23.79 3.13 8.95
C PRO A 76 22.92 2.62 7.81
N ASP A 77 23.47 2.46 6.60
CA ASP A 77 22.72 1.94 5.45
C ASP A 77 22.13 0.55 5.77
N GLU A 78 20.92 0.55 6.35
CA GLU A 78 20.13 -0.65 6.53
C GLU A 78 19.85 -1.19 5.14
N GLN A 79 20.17 -2.47 4.95
CA GLN A 79 19.77 -3.21 3.76
C GLN A 79 18.31 -2.88 3.44
N PRO A 80 17.99 -2.63 2.16
CA PRO A 80 16.69 -2.11 1.79
C PRO A 80 15.63 -3.01 2.39
N LEU A 81 14.78 -2.43 3.26
CA LEU A 81 13.54 -3.05 3.72
C LEU A 81 12.90 -3.65 2.48
N THR A 82 12.95 -4.98 2.33
CA THR A 82 12.37 -5.68 1.19
C THR A 82 10.94 -5.18 1.13
N SER A 83 10.58 -4.56 0.01
CA SER A 83 9.28 -3.91 -0.06
C SER A 83 8.21 -4.95 0.31
N PRO A 84 7.09 -4.55 0.94
CA PRO A 84 6.01 -5.49 1.24
C PRO A 84 5.62 -6.34 0.01
N ARG A 85 5.76 -5.75 -1.19
CA ARG A 85 5.62 -6.39 -2.50
C ARG A 85 6.65 -7.49 -2.78
N GLN A 86 7.93 -7.25 -2.49
CA GLN A 86 8.99 -8.27 -2.63
C GLN A 86 8.84 -9.43 -1.63
N SER A 87 8.31 -9.13 -0.44
CA SER A 87 8.04 -10.15 0.58
C SER A 87 6.84 -11.02 0.17
N GLN A 88 5.80 -10.39 -0.40
CA GLN A 88 4.66 -11.09 -0.98
C GLN A 88 5.07 -11.93 -2.20
N GLU A 89 5.86 -11.39 -3.13
CA GLU A 89 6.34 -12.13 -4.31
C GLU A 89 7.15 -13.38 -3.94
N LYS A 90 8.01 -13.29 -2.91
CA LYS A 90 8.75 -14.44 -2.38
C LYS A 90 7.83 -15.46 -1.70
N TRP A 91 6.82 -14.98 -0.97
CA TRP A 91 5.85 -15.86 -0.33
C TRP A 91 4.98 -16.57 -1.38
N ASP A 92 4.49 -15.85 -2.40
CA ASP A 92 3.69 -16.39 -3.49
C ASP A 92 4.48 -17.44 -4.29
N ALA A 93 5.77 -17.18 -4.56
CA ALA A 93 6.65 -18.14 -5.21
C ALA A 93 6.82 -19.43 -4.40
N ASN A 94 6.94 -19.33 -3.08
CA ASN A 94 7.10 -20.48 -2.19
C ASN A 94 5.79 -21.21 -1.85
N ASN A 95 4.63 -20.58 -2.08
CA ASN A 95 3.30 -21.11 -1.70
C ASN A 95 2.36 -21.24 -2.92
N SER A 96 2.92 -21.50 -4.10
CA SER A 96 2.15 -21.56 -5.35
C SER A 96 1.00 -22.56 -5.33
N ASP A 97 1.14 -23.68 -4.59
CA ASP A 97 0.12 -24.72 -4.50
C ASP A 97 -1.07 -24.28 -3.64
N ILE A 98 -0.83 -23.56 -2.54
CA ILE A 98 -1.88 -22.99 -1.68
C ILE A 98 -2.68 -21.92 -2.44
N ILE A 99 -2.01 -21.13 -3.28
CA ILE A 99 -2.66 -20.12 -4.13
C ILE A 99 -3.54 -20.80 -5.17
N LYS A 100 -3.07 -21.88 -5.82
CA LYS A 100 -3.87 -22.66 -6.78
C LYS A 100 -5.11 -23.26 -6.14
N GLU A 101 -4.97 -23.86 -4.96
CA GLU A 101 -6.09 -24.48 -4.25
C GLU A 101 -7.12 -23.43 -3.78
N SER A 102 -6.64 -22.32 -3.23
CA SER A 102 -7.48 -21.20 -2.81
C SER A 102 -8.23 -20.57 -4.00
N LYS A 103 -7.56 -20.44 -5.14
CA LYS A 103 -8.16 -19.94 -6.38
C LYS A 103 -9.22 -20.91 -6.91
N ALA A 104 -8.92 -22.21 -6.97
CA ALA A 104 -9.89 -23.22 -7.40
C ALA A 104 -11.15 -23.23 -6.51
N LYS A 105 -10.97 -23.07 -5.19
CA LYS A 105 -12.08 -22.97 -4.23
C LYS A 105 -12.88 -21.68 -4.39
N TYR A 106 -12.22 -20.56 -4.67
CA TYR A 106 -12.88 -19.29 -4.96
C TYR A 106 -13.69 -19.35 -6.27
N ASP A 107 -13.09 -19.91 -7.32
CA ASP A 107 -13.69 -20.06 -8.65
C ASP A 107 -14.89 -21.02 -8.62
N SER A 108 -14.83 -22.08 -7.80
CA SER A 108 -15.96 -23.00 -7.58
C SER A 108 -17.15 -22.33 -6.87
N ASN A 109 -16.89 -21.38 -5.97
CA ASN A 109 -17.93 -20.71 -5.18
C ASN A 109 -18.45 -19.42 -5.84
N ASN A 110 -17.69 -18.85 -6.77
CA ASN A 110 -18.04 -17.64 -7.52
C ASN A 110 -17.98 -17.93 -9.02
N PRO A 111 -18.97 -18.64 -9.58
CA PRO A 111 -18.99 -19.03 -10.98
C PRO A 111 -19.13 -17.83 -11.94
N ILE A 112 -19.32 -16.61 -11.43
CA ILE A 112 -19.33 -15.39 -12.23
C ILE A 112 -17.88 -14.96 -12.43
N TRP A 113 -17.38 -15.23 -13.64
CA TRP A 113 -16.00 -14.99 -14.01
C TRP A 113 -15.65 -13.50 -13.90
N SER A 114 -14.63 -13.16 -13.10
CA SER A 114 -13.93 -11.90 -13.33
C SER A 114 -13.11 -12.07 -14.60
N VAL A 115 -13.71 -11.75 -15.76
CA VAL A 115 -12.99 -11.76 -17.04
C VAL A 115 -11.96 -10.64 -17.00
N ARG A 116 -10.68 -11.01 -16.98
CA ARG A 116 -9.57 -10.07 -17.13
C ARG A 116 -8.90 -10.33 -18.48
N PHE A 117 -9.07 -9.38 -19.39
CA PHE A 117 -8.34 -9.39 -20.65
C PHE A 117 -6.86 -9.13 -20.38
N LYS A 118 -5.99 -9.99 -20.89
CA LYS A 118 -4.54 -9.81 -20.92
C LYS A 118 -4.16 -8.93 -22.10
N ALA A 119 -2.91 -8.44 -22.12
CA ALA A 119 -2.38 -7.64 -23.22
C ALA A 119 -2.46 -8.35 -24.59
N GLU A 120 -2.44 -9.68 -24.60
CA GLU A 120 -2.60 -10.51 -25.80
C GLU A 120 -4.03 -10.54 -26.38
N HIS A 121 -4.99 -9.88 -25.74
CA HIS A 121 -6.40 -9.81 -26.16
C HIS A 121 -6.83 -8.37 -26.47
N GLN A 122 -5.90 -7.52 -26.90
CA GLN A 122 -6.16 -6.11 -27.20
C GLN A 122 -7.15 -5.95 -28.36
N ASP A 123 -7.07 -6.84 -29.35
CA ASP A 123 -8.01 -6.95 -30.47
C ASP A 123 -9.47 -7.11 -29.99
N ILE A 124 -9.69 -7.94 -28.96
CA ILE A 124 -11.01 -8.13 -28.36
C ILE A 124 -11.47 -6.87 -27.63
N LEU A 125 -10.55 -6.21 -26.91
CA LEU A 125 -10.85 -4.96 -26.21
C LEU A 125 -11.22 -3.83 -27.17
N ASP A 126 -10.51 -3.71 -28.28
CA ASP A 126 -10.77 -2.70 -29.30
C ASP A 126 -12.14 -2.93 -29.94
N TRP A 127 -12.46 -4.17 -30.33
CA TRP A 127 -13.80 -4.53 -30.84
C TRP A 127 -14.92 -4.26 -29.84
N LEU A 128 -14.69 -4.51 -28.54
CA LEU A 128 -15.65 -4.21 -27.50
C LEU A 128 -15.88 -2.70 -27.34
N ASN A 129 -14.81 -1.90 -27.44
CA ASN A 129 -14.90 -0.44 -27.32
C ASN A 129 -15.52 0.23 -28.53
N GLU A 130 -15.33 -0.30 -29.74
CA GLU A 130 -15.97 0.23 -30.97
C GLU A 130 -17.50 0.16 -30.92
N GLU A 131 -18.05 -0.89 -30.32
CA GLU A 131 -19.50 -1.10 -30.20
C GLU A 131 -20.09 -0.58 -28.88
N ARG A 132 -19.32 0.17 -28.09
CA ARG A 132 -19.73 0.72 -26.78
C ARG A 132 -20.67 1.91 -26.97
N TYR A 133 -21.73 1.97 -26.15
CA TYR A 133 -22.53 3.18 -26.02
C TYR A 133 -21.99 4.11 -24.91
N ASP A 134 -22.21 5.41 -25.08
CA ASP A 134 -21.59 6.46 -24.24
C ASP A 134 -21.84 6.28 -22.72
N ASP A 135 -22.97 5.68 -22.33
CA ASP A 135 -23.35 5.45 -20.93
C ASP A 135 -23.36 3.95 -20.52
N GLU A 136 -22.72 3.06 -21.29
CA GLU A 136 -22.74 1.62 -21.04
C GLU A 136 -21.61 1.16 -20.08
N THR A 137 -21.96 0.40 -19.03
CA THR A 137 -20.95 -0.19 -18.15
C THR A 137 -20.25 -1.40 -18.81
N ASN A 138 -19.05 -1.76 -18.35
CA ASN A 138 -18.36 -2.96 -18.85
C ASN A 138 -19.21 -4.24 -18.71
N GLN A 139 -20.02 -4.32 -17.66
CA GLN A 139 -20.90 -5.46 -17.43
C GLN A 139 -22.05 -5.49 -18.44
N ASP A 140 -22.67 -4.34 -18.71
CA ASP A 140 -23.78 -4.23 -19.66
C ASP A 140 -23.35 -4.58 -21.09
N LEU A 141 -22.19 -4.06 -21.50
CA LEU A 141 -21.57 -4.36 -22.79
C LEU A 141 -21.33 -5.87 -22.97
N LEU A 142 -20.70 -6.51 -21.98
CA LEU A 142 -20.44 -7.95 -22.03
C LEU A 142 -21.74 -8.77 -22.05
N ILE A 143 -22.73 -8.42 -21.23
CA ILE A 143 -24.03 -9.11 -21.22
C ILE A 143 -24.74 -8.96 -22.57
N ARG A 144 -24.73 -7.77 -23.18
CA ARG A 144 -25.34 -7.53 -24.49
C ARG A 144 -24.67 -8.38 -25.58
N LYS A 145 -23.34 -8.45 -25.59
CA LYS A 145 -22.58 -9.28 -26.54
C LYS A 145 -22.85 -10.77 -26.34
N LEU A 146 -22.81 -11.26 -25.10
CA LEU A 146 -23.11 -12.65 -24.78
C LEU A 146 -24.54 -13.03 -25.21
N ARG A 147 -25.52 -12.15 -25.00
CA ARG A 147 -26.90 -12.38 -25.48
C ARG A 147 -26.99 -12.44 -27.00
N LYS A 148 -26.19 -11.64 -27.73
CA LYS A 148 -26.13 -11.70 -29.20
C LYS A 148 -25.54 -13.03 -29.67
N LEU A 149 -24.42 -13.45 -29.07
CA LEU A 149 -23.78 -14.74 -29.37
C LEU A 149 -24.70 -15.92 -29.06
N MET A 150 -25.34 -15.93 -27.89
CA MET A 150 -26.32 -16.96 -27.52
C MET A 150 -27.49 -17.05 -28.51
N LYS A 151 -27.94 -15.92 -29.06
CA LYS A 151 -28.97 -15.92 -30.11
C LYS A 151 -28.48 -16.50 -31.43
N MET A 152 -27.23 -16.23 -31.81
CA MET A 152 -26.62 -16.76 -33.04
C MET A 152 -26.41 -18.27 -32.93
N GLU A 153 -25.90 -18.76 -31.80
CA GLU A 153 -25.71 -20.19 -31.53
C GLU A 153 -27.05 -20.95 -31.54
N ASN A 154 -28.09 -20.38 -30.92
CA ASN A 154 -29.45 -20.96 -30.98
C ASN A 154 -30.08 -20.93 -32.39
N GLN A 155 -29.52 -20.16 -33.32
CA GLN A 155 -29.93 -20.11 -34.73
C GLN A 155 -29.07 -21.02 -35.61
N GLY A 156 -28.14 -21.79 -35.03
CA GLY A 156 -27.29 -22.75 -35.75
C GLY A 156 -26.08 -22.13 -36.47
N TYR A 157 -25.64 -20.94 -36.04
CA TYR A 157 -24.37 -20.32 -36.46
C TYR A 157 -23.18 -20.78 -35.62
#